data_AF-A3JG41-F1
#
_entry.id   AF-A3JG41-F1
#
_cell.length_a   1.000
_cell.length_b   1.000
_cell.length_c   1.000
_cell.angle_alpha   90.00
_cell.angle_beta   90.00
_cell.angle_gamma   90.00
#
_symmetry.space_group_name_H-M   'P 1'
#
loop_
_entity.id
_entity.type
_entity.pdbx_description
1 polymer ?
#
loop_
_entity_poly.entity_id
_entity_poly.type
_entity_poly.pdbx_seq_one_letter_code
_entity_poly.pdbx_strand_id
1 'polypeptide(L)'
;MISIEDRQKAVTLIAEACQHGASCTAACGILGISIRTHQRWTREGGVNADQRPVVERPRPANALTAEEEADRLAPCHRPEFADLPPDQIVVRLMDEERLYLASVSSFYRVLRKHGDLQIAPSFSRPRVSNDNAFSEVLFKTCKYVPGYLASGFTGLTEARQWVHSFAQWYNYTHRHSALRYVTPAQRHSGEDTAILAHRHNLNQAARAAKPERWSGNTRNGTPAAVVTLNPERKEALVAMEVAA
;
A
#
# COMPACT_ATOMS: atom_id res chain seq x y z
N MET A 1 -1.81 -21.15 -10.10
CA MET A 1 -2.96 -22.04 -10.34
C MET A 1 -2.44 -23.45 -10.12
N ILE A 2 -3.09 -24.28 -9.30
CA ILE A 2 -2.57 -25.64 -9.00
C ILE A 2 -3.09 -26.56 -10.10
N SER A 3 -2.16 -27.21 -10.81
CA SER A 3 -2.46 -28.13 -11.92
C SER A 3 -3.31 -29.31 -11.43
N ILE A 4 -4.01 -29.99 -12.34
CA ILE A 4 -4.79 -31.18 -11.97
C ILE A 4 -3.89 -32.28 -11.40
N GLU A 5 -2.68 -32.44 -11.94
CA GLU A 5 -1.69 -33.43 -11.48
C GLU A 5 -1.21 -33.12 -10.06
N ASP A 6 -0.92 -31.85 -9.76
CA ASP A 6 -0.52 -31.44 -8.41
C ASP A 6 -1.65 -31.61 -7.40
N ARG A 7 -2.91 -31.39 -7.81
CA ARG A 7 -4.07 -31.65 -6.95
C ARG A 7 -4.22 -33.14 -6.65
N GLN A 8 -4.02 -33.99 -7.65
CA GLN A 8 -4.07 -35.45 -7.48
C GLN A 8 -3.01 -35.92 -6.49
N LYS A 9 -1.75 -35.50 -6.70
CA LYS A 9 -0.64 -35.79 -5.77
C LYS A 9 -0.94 -35.31 -4.35
N ALA A 10 -1.42 -34.08 -4.20
CA ALA A 10 -1.77 -33.52 -2.89
C ALA A 10 -2.87 -34.33 -2.19
N VAL A 11 -3.92 -34.75 -2.91
CA VAL A 11 -5.00 -35.58 -2.34
C VAL A 11 -4.49 -36.96 -1.93
N THR A 12 -3.63 -37.60 -2.75
CA THR A 12 -3.02 -38.88 -2.40
C THR A 12 -2.16 -38.79 -1.14
N LEU A 13 -1.28 -37.79 -1.05
CA LEU A 13 -0.42 -37.59 0.12
C LEU A 13 -1.23 -37.28 1.40
N ILE A 14 -2.33 -36.53 1.28
CA ILE A 14 -3.23 -36.26 2.41
C ILE A 14 -3.92 -37.56 2.86
N ALA A 15 -4.40 -38.38 1.92
CA ALA A 15 -5.04 -39.65 2.24
C ALA A 15 -4.07 -40.62 2.94
N GLU A 16 -2.84 -40.74 2.45
CA GLU A 16 -1.77 -41.54 3.06
C GLU A 16 -1.47 -41.06 4.49
N ALA A 17 -1.28 -39.75 4.68
CA ALA A 17 -1.05 -39.19 6.01
C ALA A 17 -2.21 -39.47 6.97
N CYS A 18 -3.46 -39.34 6.50
CA CYS A 18 -4.64 -39.65 7.31
C CYS A 18 -4.74 -41.15 7.66
N GLN A 19 -4.31 -42.04 6.75
CA GLN A 19 -4.23 -43.49 7.02
C GLN A 19 -3.19 -43.82 8.10
N HIS A 20 -2.10 -43.06 8.17
CA HIS A 20 -1.07 -43.18 9.22
C HIS A 20 -1.41 -42.40 10.51
N GLY A 21 -2.67 -41.95 10.67
CA GLY A 21 -3.17 -41.38 11.92
C GLY A 21 -3.07 -39.85 12.03
N ALA A 22 -2.62 -39.15 10.99
CA ALA A 22 -2.66 -37.69 10.99
C ALA A 22 -4.10 -37.18 10.80
N SER A 23 -4.44 -36.04 11.41
CA SER A 23 -5.70 -35.39 11.06
C SER A 23 -5.58 -34.79 9.65
N CYS A 24 -6.66 -34.87 8.86
CA CYS A 24 -6.63 -34.29 7.52
C CYS A 24 -6.46 -32.76 7.54
N THR A 25 -6.83 -32.08 8.62
CA THR A 25 -6.50 -30.66 8.85
C THR A 25 -4.99 -30.44 8.95
N ALA A 26 -4.27 -31.26 9.71
CA ALA A 26 -2.82 -31.15 9.87
C ALA A 26 -2.09 -31.48 8.56
N ALA A 27 -2.50 -32.55 7.86
CA ALA A 27 -1.94 -32.94 6.56
C ALA A 27 -2.13 -31.84 5.49
N CYS A 28 -3.31 -31.21 5.43
CA CYS A 28 -3.56 -30.06 4.57
C CYS A 28 -2.65 -28.87 4.93
N GLY A 29 -2.45 -28.61 6.23
CA GLY A 29 -1.62 -27.54 6.73
C GLY A 29 -0.15 -27.65 6.29
N ILE A 30 0.41 -28.87 6.29
CA ILE A 30 1.79 -29.13 5.83
C ILE A 30 1.96 -28.78 4.33
N LEU A 31 0.96 -29.09 3.51
CA LEU A 31 0.95 -28.76 2.08
C LEU A 31 0.60 -27.30 1.79
N GLY A 32 0.38 -26.47 2.82
CA GLY A 32 0.04 -25.06 2.67
C GLY A 32 -1.35 -24.81 2.08
N ILE A 33 -2.25 -25.80 2.12
CA ILE A 33 -3.63 -25.67 1.63
C ILE A 33 -4.63 -25.74 2.78
N SER A 34 -5.74 -25.02 2.65
CA SER A 34 -6.82 -25.12 3.65
C SER A 34 -7.59 -26.43 3.47
N ILE A 35 -8.12 -26.97 4.57
CA ILE A 35 -9.02 -28.13 4.54
C ILE A 35 -10.23 -27.91 3.62
N ARG A 36 -10.73 -26.67 3.51
CA ARG A 36 -11.81 -26.30 2.57
C ARG A 36 -11.39 -26.45 1.10
N THR A 37 -10.13 -26.20 0.78
CA THR A 37 -9.60 -26.38 -0.57
C THR A 37 -9.53 -27.85 -0.94
N HIS A 38 -9.05 -28.69 -0.01
CA HIS A 38 -9.05 -30.14 -0.16
C HIS A 38 -10.47 -30.70 -0.33
N GLN A 39 -11.39 -30.36 0.57
CA GLN A 39 -12.81 -30.76 0.48
C GLN A 39 -13.47 -30.35 -0.84
N ARG A 40 -13.13 -29.16 -1.36
CA ARG A 40 -13.63 -28.69 -2.66
C ARG A 40 -13.07 -29.51 -3.82
N TRP A 41 -11.82 -29.96 -3.74
CA TRP A 41 -11.24 -30.83 -4.76
C TRP A 41 -11.87 -32.21 -4.77
N THR A 42 -12.30 -32.74 -3.62
CA THR A 42 -12.77 -34.13 -3.48
C THR A 42 -14.30 -34.28 -3.37
N ARG A 43 -15.08 -33.20 -3.50
CA ARG A 43 -16.53 -33.16 -3.23
C ARG A 43 -17.37 -34.17 -4.04
N GLU A 44 -16.93 -34.49 -5.25
CA GLU A 44 -17.69 -35.28 -6.23
C GLU A 44 -17.06 -36.66 -6.51
N GLY A 45 -16.28 -37.19 -5.54
CA GLY A 45 -15.71 -38.54 -5.62
C GLY A 45 -14.45 -38.66 -6.48
N GLY A 46 -13.94 -37.54 -7.02
CA GLY A 46 -12.69 -37.43 -7.75
C GLY A 46 -12.05 -36.07 -7.57
N VAL A 47 -10.80 -35.91 -8.01
CA VAL A 47 -10.06 -34.64 -7.90
C VAL A 47 -10.48 -33.69 -9.02
N ASN A 48 -11.19 -32.63 -8.68
CA ASN A 48 -11.72 -31.67 -9.66
C ASN A 48 -10.64 -30.72 -10.22
N ALA A 49 -10.65 -30.55 -11.55
CA ALA A 49 -9.79 -29.60 -12.26
C ALA A 49 -10.17 -28.13 -11.96
N ASP A 50 -9.24 -27.19 -12.21
CA ASP A 50 -9.59 -25.77 -12.20
C ASP A 50 -10.44 -25.47 -13.42
N GLN A 51 -11.71 -25.11 -13.21
CA GLN A 51 -12.60 -24.75 -14.31
C GLN A 51 -12.46 -23.28 -14.71
N ARG A 52 -11.77 -22.43 -13.92
CA ARG A 52 -11.58 -21.00 -14.24
C ARG A 52 -10.97 -20.69 -15.61
N PRO A 53 -10.08 -21.53 -16.19
CA PRO A 53 -9.58 -21.38 -17.56
C PRO A 53 -10.58 -21.83 -18.63
N VAL A 54 -11.42 -22.82 -18.31
CA VAL A 54 -12.29 -23.51 -19.27
C VAL A 54 -13.68 -22.87 -19.33
N VAL A 55 -14.11 -22.23 -18.25
CA VAL A 55 -15.39 -21.51 -18.18
C VAL A 55 -15.39 -20.38 -19.19
N GLU A 56 -16.28 -20.49 -20.19
CA GLU A 56 -16.60 -19.38 -21.09
C GLU A 56 -17.09 -18.20 -20.26
N ARG A 57 -16.41 -17.06 -20.41
CA ARG A 57 -16.80 -15.81 -19.76
C ARG A 57 -17.49 -14.96 -20.83
N PRO A 58 -18.80 -14.70 -20.71
CA PRO A 58 -19.49 -13.85 -21.66
C PRO A 58 -18.82 -12.47 -21.67
N ARG A 59 -18.76 -11.86 -22.84
CA ARG A 59 -18.26 -10.50 -23.00
C ARG A 59 -19.10 -9.57 -22.11
N PRO A 60 -18.47 -8.75 -21.25
CA PRO A 60 -19.20 -7.79 -20.43
C PRO A 60 -20.03 -6.85 -21.32
N ALA A 61 -21.26 -6.53 -20.89
CA ALA A 61 -22.17 -5.68 -21.66
C ALA A 61 -21.60 -4.27 -21.96
N ASN A 62 -20.66 -3.80 -21.14
CA ASN A 62 -20.00 -2.50 -21.27
C ASN A 62 -18.63 -2.57 -21.99
N ALA A 63 -18.26 -3.72 -22.56
CA ALA A 63 -17.01 -3.87 -23.28
C ALA A 63 -17.12 -3.20 -24.66
N LEU A 64 -16.23 -2.24 -24.93
CA LEU A 64 -16.20 -1.44 -26.16
C LEU A 64 -16.06 -2.29 -27.41
N THR A 65 -16.92 -2.07 -28.40
CA THR A 65 -16.76 -2.66 -29.73
C THR A 65 -15.47 -2.18 -30.37
N ALA A 66 -15.00 -2.90 -31.40
CA ALA A 66 -13.80 -2.49 -32.13
C ALA A 66 -14.01 -1.12 -32.82
N GLU A 67 -15.23 -0.86 -33.28
CA GLU A 67 -15.64 0.41 -33.88
C GLU A 67 -15.62 1.54 -32.83
N GLU A 68 -16.27 1.36 -31.68
CA GLU A 68 -16.27 2.36 -30.60
C GLU A 68 -14.85 2.65 -30.08
N GLU A 69 -13.97 1.66 -30.09
CA GLU A 69 -12.57 1.81 -29.71
C GLU A 69 -11.79 2.62 -30.75
N ALA A 70 -12.01 2.34 -32.04
CA ALA A 70 -11.40 3.09 -33.14
C ALA A 70 -11.88 4.55 -33.17
N ASP A 71 -13.17 4.79 -32.97
CA ASP A 71 -13.74 6.14 -32.92
C ASP A 71 -13.14 6.99 -31.80
N ARG A 72 -12.78 6.38 -30.66
CA ARG A 72 -12.12 7.05 -29.54
C ARG A 72 -10.64 7.27 -29.78
N LEU A 73 -10.00 6.40 -30.56
CA LEU A 73 -8.58 6.50 -30.85
C LEU A 73 -8.30 7.55 -31.94
N ALA A 74 -9.16 7.62 -32.96
CA ALA A 74 -8.94 8.45 -34.14
C ALA A 74 -8.66 9.94 -33.81
N PRO A 75 -9.38 10.62 -32.88
CA PRO A 75 -9.05 11.99 -32.48
C PRO A 75 -7.63 12.13 -31.94
N CYS A 76 -7.14 11.19 -31.14
CA CYS A 76 -5.81 11.25 -30.55
C CYS A 76 -4.66 11.21 -31.57
N HIS A 77 -4.94 10.76 -32.80
CA HIS A 77 -3.96 10.72 -33.89
C HIS A 77 -4.13 11.88 -34.88
N ARG A 78 -5.06 12.81 -34.66
CA ARG A 78 -5.21 13.98 -35.51
C ARG A 78 -4.05 14.96 -35.26
N PRO A 79 -3.47 15.58 -36.30
CA PRO A 79 -2.36 16.52 -36.15
C PRO A 79 -2.65 17.69 -35.20
N GLU A 80 -3.88 18.18 -35.21
CA GLU A 80 -4.35 19.26 -34.34
C GLU A 80 -4.38 18.92 -32.84
N PHE A 81 -4.40 17.62 -32.50
CA PHE A 81 -4.46 17.11 -31.13
C PHE A 81 -3.19 16.37 -30.70
N ALA A 82 -2.16 16.31 -31.55
CA ALA A 82 -0.96 15.51 -31.33
C ALA A 82 -0.23 15.83 -30.00
N ASP A 83 -0.21 17.11 -29.62
CA ASP A 83 0.46 17.58 -28.39
C ASP A 83 -0.49 17.80 -27.22
N LEU A 84 -1.78 17.44 -27.37
CA LEU A 84 -2.79 17.68 -26.35
C LEU A 84 -3.02 16.43 -25.49
N PRO A 85 -3.17 16.59 -24.16
CA PRO A 85 -3.55 15.47 -23.32
C PRO A 85 -5.05 15.13 -23.52
N PRO A 86 -5.48 13.88 -23.29
CA PRO A 86 -6.86 13.44 -23.49
C PRO A 86 -7.96 14.27 -22.82
N ASP A 87 -7.68 14.94 -21.69
CA ASP A 87 -8.62 15.87 -21.06
C ASP A 87 -8.91 17.10 -21.93
N GLN A 88 -7.88 17.65 -22.59
CA GLN A 88 -8.07 18.76 -23.53
C GLN A 88 -8.72 18.30 -24.83
N ILE A 89 -8.37 17.11 -25.33
CA ILE A 89 -8.99 16.54 -26.54
C ILE A 89 -10.50 16.36 -26.33
N VAL A 90 -10.92 15.78 -25.20
CA VAL A 90 -12.34 15.58 -24.88
C VAL A 90 -13.08 16.91 -24.84
N VAL A 91 -12.51 17.94 -24.22
CA VAL A 91 -13.15 19.27 -24.14
C VAL A 91 -13.29 19.91 -25.52
N ARG A 92 -12.24 19.87 -26.35
CA ARG A 92 -12.31 20.43 -27.72
C ARG A 92 -13.31 19.70 -28.60
N LEU A 93 -13.36 18.37 -28.54
CA LEU A 93 -14.37 17.58 -29.26
C LEU A 93 -15.80 18.01 -28.86
N MET A 94 -16.03 18.30 -27.58
CA MET A 94 -17.34 18.73 -27.09
C MET A 94 -17.67 20.18 -27.51
N ASP A 95 -16.70 21.10 -27.46
CA ASP A 95 -16.94 22.51 -27.74
C ASP A 95 -16.95 22.82 -29.24
N GLU A 96 -15.99 22.27 -29.99
CA GLU A 96 -15.76 22.56 -31.42
C GLU A 96 -16.61 21.65 -32.32
N GLU A 97 -16.66 20.35 -32.02
CA GLU A 97 -17.36 19.34 -32.83
C GLU A 97 -18.72 18.91 -32.24
N ARG A 98 -19.08 19.38 -31.04
CA ARG A 98 -20.29 18.95 -30.30
C ARG A 98 -20.40 17.43 -30.15
N LEU A 99 -19.25 16.77 -30.02
CA LEU A 99 -19.14 15.32 -29.98
C LEU A 99 -18.63 14.84 -28.62
N TYR A 100 -19.37 13.92 -27.99
CA TYR A 100 -18.92 13.22 -26.79
C TYR A 100 -18.73 11.73 -27.10
N LEU A 101 -17.47 11.29 -27.18
CA LEU A 101 -17.14 9.90 -27.46
C LEU A 101 -17.02 9.05 -26.18
N ALA A 102 -16.39 9.59 -25.14
CA ALA A 102 -16.21 8.93 -23.85
C ALA A 102 -15.63 9.86 -22.76
N SER A 103 -15.57 9.37 -21.53
CA SER A 103 -14.83 10.04 -20.45
C SER A 103 -13.33 10.06 -20.71
N VAL A 104 -12.63 11.03 -20.11
CA VAL A 104 -11.15 11.15 -20.12
C VAL A 104 -10.46 9.83 -19.72
N SER A 105 -10.98 9.17 -18.68
CA SER A 105 -10.46 7.87 -18.22
C SER A 105 -10.59 6.74 -19.26
N SER A 106 -11.60 6.81 -20.12
CA SER A 106 -11.83 5.88 -21.21
C SER A 106 -10.82 6.10 -22.34
N PHE A 107 -10.54 7.36 -22.71
CA PHE A 107 -9.49 7.71 -23.68
C PHE A 107 -8.12 7.19 -23.24
N TYR A 108 -7.72 7.47 -21.98
CA TYR A 108 -6.47 6.94 -21.43
C TYR A 108 -6.44 5.40 -21.42
N ARG A 109 -7.58 4.73 -21.23
CA ARG A 109 -7.65 3.26 -21.28
C ARG A 109 -7.43 2.74 -22.69
N VAL A 110 -8.00 3.38 -23.71
CA VAL A 110 -7.79 3.04 -25.13
C VAL A 110 -6.34 3.29 -25.53
N LEU A 111 -5.79 4.48 -25.25
CA LEU A 111 -4.38 4.79 -25.56
C LEU A 111 -3.39 3.84 -24.89
N ARG A 112 -3.63 3.45 -23.62
CA ARG A 112 -2.82 2.41 -22.94
C ARG A 112 -2.88 1.07 -23.66
N LYS A 113 -4.05 0.67 -24.14
CA LYS A 113 -4.25 -0.61 -24.84
C LYS A 113 -3.50 -0.64 -26.17
N HIS A 114 -3.43 0.49 -26.87
CA HIS A 114 -2.71 0.63 -28.14
C HIS A 114 -1.21 0.94 -27.98
N GLY A 115 -0.75 1.31 -26.78
CA GLY A 115 0.66 1.63 -26.52
C GLY A 115 1.04 3.07 -26.84
N ASP A 116 0.07 3.90 -27.23
CA ASP A 116 0.31 5.26 -27.75
C ASP A 116 0.71 6.28 -26.70
N LEU A 117 0.54 5.97 -25.41
CA LEU A 117 1.00 6.86 -24.36
C LEU A 117 2.54 6.93 -24.29
N GLN A 118 3.27 5.98 -24.90
CA GLN A 118 4.74 5.86 -24.85
C GLN A 118 5.36 5.89 -23.44
N ILE A 119 4.52 5.92 -22.41
CA ILE A 119 4.86 5.78 -21.01
C ILE A 119 4.81 4.30 -20.73
N ALA A 120 5.96 3.70 -20.48
CA ALA A 120 6.00 2.35 -19.94
C ALA A 120 5.24 2.34 -18.62
N PRO A 121 4.06 1.68 -18.51
CA PRO A 121 3.42 1.55 -17.23
C PRO A 121 4.37 0.74 -16.36
N SER A 122 4.88 1.32 -15.28
CA SER A 122 5.59 0.51 -14.30
C SER A 122 4.55 -0.45 -13.72
N PHE A 123 4.61 -1.72 -14.12
CA PHE A 123 3.78 -2.79 -13.54
C PHE A 123 4.15 -3.08 -12.07
N SER A 124 4.95 -2.21 -11.46
CA SER A 124 5.45 -2.22 -10.10
C SER A 124 4.40 -2.09 -8.99
N ARG A 125 3.09 -2.24 -9.24
CA ARG A 125 2.12 -3.03 -8.42
C ARG A 125 0.65 -2.57 -8.52
N PRO A 126 -0.31 -3.50 -8.60
CA PRO A 126 -1.72 -3.25 -8.28
C PRO A 126 -1.92 -3.05 -6.76
N ARG A 127 -2.62 -1.97 -6.36
CA ARG A 127 -3.15 -1.69 -5.00
C ARG A 127 -2.21 -1.09 -3.94
N VAL A 128 -1.08 -0.49 -4.30
CA VAL A 128 -0.27 0.27 -3.34
C VAL A 128 -0.01 1.65 -3.91
N SER A 129 -0.39 2.71 -3.18
CA SER A 129 0.00 4.06 -3.57
C SER A 129 1.52 4.16 -3.50
N ASN A 130 2.13 4.73 -4.54
CA ASN A 130 3.53 5.17 -4.50
C ASN A 130 3.74 6.38 -3.59
N ASP A 131 2.68 6.90 -2.95
CA ASP A 131 2.83 7.88 -1.90
C ASP A 131 3.63 7.25 -0.77
N ASN A 132 4.89 7.68 -0.69
CA ASN A 132 5.69 7.40 0.47
C ASN A 132 4.99 8.09 1.64
N ALA A 133 4.19 7.36 2.42
CA ALA A 133 3.45 7.89 3.56
C ALA A 133 4.37 8.67 4.52
N PHE A 134 5.66 8.32 4.56
CA PHE A 134 6.68 9.06 5.31
C PHE A 134 6.97 10.44 4.71
N SER A 135 7.02 10.56 3.38
CA SER A 135 7.14 11.85 2.69
C SER A 135 5.91 12.72 2.92
N GLU A 136 4.69 12.16 2.92
CA GLU A 136 3.47 12.92 3.21
C GLU A 136 3.44 13.45 4.65
N VAL A 137 3.84 12.63 5.62
CA VAL A 137 3.94 13.04 7.03
C VAL A 137 5.00 14.12 7.19
N LEU A 138 6.15 14.01 6.51
CA LEU A 138 7.19 15.03 6.50
C LEU A 138 6.68 16.35 5.90
N PHE A 139 6.04 16.32 4.73
CA PHE A 139 5.49 17.50 4.08
C PHE A 139 4.37 18.13 4.89
N LYS A 140 3.56 17.32 5.57
CA LYS A 140 2.60 17.81 6.55
C LYS A 140 3.33 18.56 7.67
N THR A 141 4.27 17.94 8.37
CA THR A 141 5.01 18.64 9.44
C THR A 141 5.68 19.93 8.94
N CYS A 142 6.22 19.92 7.73
CA CYS A 142 6.80 21.08 7.05
C CYS A 142 5.79 22.23 6.86
N LYS A 143 4.57 21.93 6.40
CA LYS A 143 3.51 22.92 6.14
C LYS A 143 2.88 23.50 7.41
N TYR A 144 2.88 22.74 8.50
CA TYR A 144 2.21 23.12 9.76
C TYR A 144 3.17 23.71 10.81
N VAL A 145 4.47 23.83 10.51
CA VAL A 145 5.43 24.49 11.42
C VAL A 145 5.14 26.01 11.44
N PRO A 146 5.23 26.69 12.60
CA PRO A 146 5.00 28.13 12.67
C PRO A 146 5.85 28.98 11.72
N GLY A 147 7.03 28.48 11.33
CA GLY A 147 7.94 29.15 10.39
C GLY A 147 7.65 28.89 8.90
N TYR A 148 6.54 28.23 8.55
CA TYR A 148 6.19 27.97 7.15
C TYR A 148 5.84 29.27 6.41
N LEU A 149 6.53 29.51 5.29
CA LEU A 149 6.35 30.72 4.48
C LEU A 149 5.25 30.50 3.43
N ALA A 150 4.05 30.99 3.73
CA ALA A 150 2.90 30.88 2.83
C ALA A 150 3.10 31.62 1.48
N SER A 151 3.90 32.69 1.48
CA SER A 151 4.22 33.49 0.30
C SER A 151 5.28 32.86 -0.62
N GLY A 152 5.87 31.73 -0.23
CA GLY A 152 6.99 31.12 -0.94
C GLY A 152 8.33 31.81 -0.69
N PHE A 153 9.32 31.49 -1.54
CA PHE A 153 10.70 31.98 -1.44
C PHE A 153 11.03 32.91 -2.60
N THR A 154 11.85 33.93 -2.34
CA THR A 154 12.29 34.91 -3.35
C THR A 154 13.43 34.38 -4.23
N GLY A 155 14.12 33.33 -3.78
CA GLY A 155 15.21 32.70 -4.53
C GLY A 155 15.64 31.35 -3.98
N LEU A 156 16.43 30.63 -4.78
CA LEU A 156 16.87 29.27 -4.47
C LEU A 156 17.72 29.19 -3.20
N THR A 157 18.55 30.20 -2.93
CA THR A 157 19.41 30.24 -1.73
C THR A 157 18.57 30.33 -0.45
N GLU A 158 17.56 31.19 -0.45
CA GLU A 158 16.63 31.35 0.68
C GLU A 158 15.85 30.05 0.94
N ALA A 159 15.32 29.43 -0.13
CA ALA A 159 14.64 28.14 -0.03
C ALA A 159 15.54 27.06 0.58
N ARG A 160 16.80 26.97 0.15
CA ARG A 160 17.76 26.00 0.69
C ARG A 160 18.09 26.25 2.16
N GLN A 161 18.30 27.50 2.55
CA GLN A 161 18.57 27.87 3.94
C GLN A 161 17.39 27.55 4.85
N TRP A 162 16.17 27.86 4.40
CA TRP A 162 14.96 27.55 5.15
C TRP A 162 14.76 26.04 5.30
N VAL A 163 14.87 25.27 4.21
CA VAL A 163 14.74 23.80 4.27
C VAL A 163 15.81 23.17 5.16
N HIS A 164 17.05 23.69 5.12
CA HIS A 164 18.11 23.25 6.02
C HIS A 164 17.75 23.50 7.50
N SER A 165 17.25 24.70 7.81
CA SER A 165 16.82 25.09 9.15
C SER A 165 15.64 24.22 9.63
N PHE A 166 14.68 23.95 8.74
CA PHE A 166 13.59 23.03 9.01
C PHE A 166 14.11 21.61 9.30
N ALA A 167 15.05 21.09 8.51
CA ALA A 167 15.60 19.75 8.73
C ALA A 167 16.36 19.64 10.06
N GLN A 168 17.12 20.67 10.44
CA GLN A 168 17.76 20.74 11.76
C GLN A 168 16.70 20.74 12.88
N TRP A 169 15.71 21.62 12.78
CA TRP A 169 14.63 21.69 13.76
C TRP A 169 13.85 20.37 13.86
N TYR A 170 13.52 19.75 12.73
CA TYR A 170 12.77 18.48 12.66
C TYR A 170 13.52 17.35 13.38
N ASN A 171 14.84 17.26 13.19
CA ASN A 171 15.67 16.18 13.70
C ASN A 171 16.14 16.38 15.15
N TYR A 172 16.38 17.62 15.57
CA TYR A 172 17.04 17.90 16.85
C TYR A 172 16.16 18.64 17.86
N THR A 173 15.04 19.24 17.44
CA THR A 173 14.19 20.05 18.33
C THR A 173 12.76 19.52 18.40
N HIS A 174 12.16 19.18 17.26
CA HIS A 174 10.77 18.76 17.20
C HIS A 174 10.58 17.36 17.79
N ARG A 175 9.63 17.23 18.73
CA ARG A 175 9.31 15.97 19.40
C ARG A 175 8.07 15.34 18.76
N HIS A 176 8.26 14.18 18.15
CA HIS A 176 7.23 13.53 17.34
C HIS A 176 6.35 12.63 18.19
N SER A 177 5.02 12.75 18.07
CA SER A 177 4.08 11.91 18.82
C SER A 177 4.24 10.42 18.51
N ALA A 178 4.49 10.08 17.24
CA ALA A 178 4.79 8.71 16.80
C ALA A 178 6.05 8.13 17.46
N LEU A 179 7.02 8.99 17.80
CA LEU A 179 8.23 8.64 18.54
C LEU A 179 8.09 8.87 20.04
N ARG A 180 6.86 8.86 20.58
CA ARG A 180 6.61 9.10 22.02
C ARG A 180 7.24 10.41 22.53
N TYR A 181 7.26 11.43 21.68
CA TYR A 181 7.81 12.76 21.96
C TYR A 181 9.30 12.76 22.28
N VAL A 182 10.10 11.94 21.60
CA VAL A 182 11.54 12.17 21.44
C VAL A 182 11.82 12.77 20.07
N THR A 183 13.02 13.31 19.87
CA THR A 183 13.45 13.79 18.55
C THR A 183 13.96 12.63 17.70
N PRO A 184 13.97 12.75 16.36
CA PRO A 184 14.53 11.73 15.48
C PRO A 184 16.01 11.44 15.81
N ALA A 185 16.81 12.47 16.11
CA ALA A 185 18.21 12.30 16.49
C ALA A 185 18.39 11.53 17.80
N GLN A 186 17.55 11.78 18.82
CA GLN A 186 17.57 11.04 20.09
C GLN A 186 17.22 9.57 19.90
N ARG A 187 16.27 9.28 19.01
CA ARG A 187 15.95 7.89 18.67
C ARG A 187 17.05 7.22 17.87
N HIS A 188 17.63 7.93 16.90
CA HIS A 188 18.69 7.40 16.06
C HIS A 188 19.95 7.04 16.86
N SER A 189 20.28 7.86 17.87
CA SER A 189 21.40 7.62 18.80
C SER A 189 21.08 6.64 19.93
N GLY A 190 19.83 6.18 20.06
CA GLY A 190 19.39 5.27 21.12
C GLY A 190 19.14 5.91 22.48
N GLU A 191 19.28 7.24 22.60
CA GLU A 191 19.00 8.01 23.81
C GLU A 191 17.52 7.96 24.23
N ASP A 192 16.62 7.61 23.30
CA ASP A 192 15.18 7.52 23.54
C ASP A 192 14.83 6.52 24.66
N THR A 193 15.58 5.43 24.77
CA THR A 193 15.42 4.42 25.82
C THR A 193 15.50 5.03 27.23
N ALA A 194 16.59 5.74 27.54
CA ALA A 194 16.82 6.38 28.83
C ALA A 194 15.82 7.51 29.09
N ILE A 195 15.54 8.34 28.07
CA ILE A 195 14.58 9.44 28.17
C ILE A 195 13.17 8.92 28.51
N LEU A 196 12.74 7.86 27.83
CA LEU A 196 11.41 7.30 28.03
C LEU A 196 11.28 6.55 29.36
N ALA A 197 12.33 5.85 29.80
CA ALA A 197 12.39 5.23 31.13
C ALA A 197 12.30 6.28 32.24
N HIS A 198 13.05 7.38 32.13
CA HIS A 198 12.99 8.49 33.09
C HIS A 198 11.58 9.10 33.17
N ARG A 199 10.95 9.37 32.01
CA ARG A 199 9.56 9.87 31.95
C ARG A 199 8.54 8.89 32.54
N HIS A 200 8.75 7.59 32.35
CA HIS A 200 7.90 6.57 32.96
C HIS A 200 7.94 6.67 34.48
N ASN A 201 9.14 6.70 35.06
CA ASN A 201 9.34 6.80 36.51
C ASN A 201 8.70 8.08 37.09
N LEU A 202 8.89 9.23 36.43
CA LEU A 202 8.25 10.49 36.84
C LEU A 202 6.73 10.40 36.83
N ASN A 203 6.14 9.84 35.77
CA ASN A 203 4.68 9.69 35.70
C ASN A 203 4.14 8.74 36.78
N GLN A 204 4.85 7.66 37.10
CA GLN A 204 4.47 6.74 38.16
C GLN A 204 4.55 7.40 39.54
N ALA A 205 5.64 8.12 39.82
CA ALA A 205 5.79 8.85 41.07
C ALA A 205 4.70 9.93 41.25
N ALA A 206 4.40 10.68 40.19
CA ALA A 206 3.32 11.68 40.20
C ALA A 206 1.95 11.04 40.45
N ARG A 207 1.67 9.90 39.80
CA ARG A 207 0.44 9.13 40.01
C ARG A 207 0.33 8.59 41.44
N ALA A 208 1.40 8.06 41.99
CA ALA A 208 1.43 7.56 43.37
C ALA A 208 1.17 8.69 44.38
N ALA A 209 1.66 9.90 44.11
CA ALA A 209 1.47 11.05 44.99
C ALA A 209 0.05 11.61 45.01
N LYS A 210 -0.70 11.53 43.89
CA LYS A 210 -2.07 12.09 43.77
C LYS A 210 -2.99 11.19 42.93
N PRO A 211 -3.27 9.94 43.36
CA PRO A 211 -3.94 8.94 42.52
C PRO A 211 -5.30 9.40 41.99
N GLU A 212 -6.01 10.26 42.70
CA GLU A 212 -7.31 10.81 42.31
C GLU A 212 -7.28 11.70 41.04
N ARG A 213 -6.09 12.15 40.60
CA ARG A 213 -5.90 12.90 39.35
C ARG A 213 -5.73 11.99 38.12
N TRP A 214 -5.64 10.67 38.31
CA TRP A 214 -5.47 9.71 37.22
C TRP A 214 -6.66 8.75 37.15
N SER A 215 -7.45 8.86 36.08
CA SER A 215 -8.57 7.94 35.80
C SER A 215 -8.13 6.60 35.19
N GLY A 216 -6.86 6.44 34.83
CA GLY A 216 -6.35 5.25 34.16
C GLY A 216 -4.82 5.15 34.17
N ASN A 217 -4.27 4.38 33.23
CA ASN A 217 -2.83 4.15 33.12
C ASN A 217 -2.07 5.42 32.70
N THR A 218 -0.81 5.52 33.15
CA THR A 218 0.11 6.57 32.73
C THR A 218 0.48 6.42 31.25
N ARG A 219 0.93 7.51 30.62
CA ARG A 219 1.35 7.52 29.22
C ARG A 219 2.40 6.44 28.94
N ASN A 220 2.27 5.76 27.80
CA ASN A 220 3.17 4.66 27.43
C ASN A 220 4.60 5.19 27.19
N GLY A 221 5.55 4.72 28.01
CA GLY A 221 6.98 5.03 27.94
C GLY A 221 7.83 3.94 27.30
N THR A 222 7.24 2.94 26.65
CA THR A 222 8.00 1.85 26.02
C THR A 222 8.52 2.29 24.64
N PRO A 223 9.81 2.19 24.34
CA PRO A 223 10.34 2.43 22.99
C PRO A 223 9.69 1.47 21.99
N ALA A 224 9.44 1.93 20.76
CA ALA A 224 9.02 1.02 19.68
C ALA A 224 10.23 0.19 19.23
N ALA A 225 10.14 -1.14 19.28
CA ALA A 225 11.25 -2.05 18.98
C ALA A 225 11.57 -2.15 17.48
N VAL A 226 10.53 -2.26 16.64
CA VAL A 226 10.66 -2.41 15.19
C VAL A 226 9.67 -1.50 14.47
N VAL A 227 10.13 -0.83 13.40
CA VAL A 227 9.28 -0.01 12.52
C VAL A 227 9.52 -0.49 11.09
N THR A 228 8.45 -0.84 10.38
CA THR A 228 8.51 -1.29 8.99
C THR A 228 7.79 -0.31 8.07
N LEU A 229 8.38 -0.04 6.90
CA LEU A 229 7.82 0.88 5.89
C LEU A 229 6.52 0.33 5.29
N ASN A 230 6.48 -0.98 5.12
CA ASN A 230 5.30 -1.77 4.79
C ASN A 230 5.31 -2.98 5.72
N PRO A 231 4.35 -3.11 6.65
CA PRO A 231 4.31 -4.29 7.49
C PRO A 231 4.07 -5.51 6.59
N GLU A 232 5.04 -6.41 6.57
CA GLU A 232 4.83 -7.78 6.10
C GLU A 232 3.71 -8.43 6.95
N ARG A 233 3.10 -9.51 6.47
CA ARG A 233 2.05 -10.22 7.22
C ARG A 233 2.55 -10.49 8.65
N LYS A 234 1.64 -10.45 9.65
CA LYS A 234 1.97 -10.62 11.09
C LYS A 234 2.97 -11.75 11.38
N GLU A 235 2.93 -12.83 10.61
CA GLU A 235 3.82 -13.99 10.68
C GLU A 235 5.31 -13.65 10.46
N ALA A 236 5.63 -12.68 9.59
CA ALA A 236 7.00 -12.25 9.31
C ALA A 236 7.57 -11.30 10.39
N LEU A 237 6.71 -10.51 11.03
CA LEU A 237 7.11 -9.61 12.13
C LEU A 237 7.55 -10.40 13.38
N VAL A 238 6.86 -11.52 13.68
CA VAL A 238 7.20 -12.41 14.81
C VAL A 238 8.57 -13.08 14.61
N ALA A 239 8.94 -13.40 13.37
CA ALA A 239 10.25 -14.00 13.07
C ALA A 239 11.43 -13.01 13.28
N MET A 240 11.20 -11.70 13.10
CA MET A 240 12.24 -10.67 13.29
C MET A 240 12.43 -10.27 14.76
N GLU A 241 11.39 -10.35 15.59
CA GLU A 241 11.51 -10.12 17.05
C GLU A 241 12.31 -11.23 17.77
N VAL A 242 12.38 -12.44 17.20
CA VAL A 242 13.14 -13.57 17.75
C VAL A 242 14.62 -13.54 17.34
N ALA A 243 14.97 -12.76 16.32
CA ALA A 243 16.31 -12.70 15.75
C ALA A 243 17.16 -11.50 16.21
N ALA A 244 16.61 -10.61 17.04
CA ALA A 244 17.28 -9.43 17.61
C ALA A 244 17.49 -9.60 19.12
#